data_AF-A0A9X2D7Q1-F1
#
_entry.id   AF-A0A9X2D7Q1-F1
#
_cell.length_a   1.000
_cell.length_b   1.000
_cell.length_c   1.000
_cell.angle_alpha   90.00
_cell.angle_beta   90.00
_cell.angle_gamma   90.00
#
_symmetry.space_group_name_H-M   'P 1'
#
loop_
_entity.id
_entity.type
_entity.pdbx_description
1 polymer ?
#
loop_
_entity_poly.entity_id
_entity_poly.type
_entity_poly.pdbx_seq_one_letter_code
_entity_poly.pdbx_strand_id
1 'polypeptide(L)'
;MSTSTDAPVATRPPLPLAIAALLALPGTYLGAAAYLGGPAPEIAAPVQVLVYGLAIVGAAFLLSWAAEAVQVDINAGLALALLALVAVLPEYAVDFVFTTQCGGEFAADGGSPEVCGLALANMTGANRVLVGVGWPLVVLVATLALWRSRKEAKQVDHHAAEVRLAPAMSVEVVFLGIATLYSLTLPLRSSLTLIDSAVFLLIFAGYAWRLSRMESSEPDLLGTSAWMGGLDTRPRRAWVIGTFVVAGLMILACAEHFAESLTTTGEELGVSQFLLVQWIAPLASESPELIVACLYAWRLKADDSLGALLSSKVNQWTLLVGGLPLVFALSAGTVAGLPIDTEQRFELLITAAQSLFAVALLLDLRLSARDAGVLLGLFTTQFLVSVLGTDAMNTYVIVALSIVYVGWSALRVGRRLGVTRRLVRDGVVTPMSELSTEAA
;
A
#
# COMPACT_ATOMS: atom_id res chain seq x y z
N MET A 1 -42.00 -1.09 -8.53
CA MET A 1 -41.88 -2.32 -9.35
C MET A 1 -40.53 -2.26 -10.05
N SER A 2 -39.48 -2.71 -9.37
CA SER A 2 -38.15 -2.86 -9.95
C SER A 2 -38.06 -4.22 -10.62
N THR A 3 -37.76 -4.21 -11.91
CA THR A 3 -37.32 -5.41 -12.63
C THR A 3 -35.86 -5.64 -12.26
N SER A 4 -35.60 -6.37 -11.16
CA SER A 4 -34.31 -7.05 -10.99
C SER A 4 -34.30 -8.21 -11.99
N THR A 5 -33.60 -8.03 -13.09
CA THR A 5 -33.21 -9.13 -13.96
C THR A 5 -32.28 -10.04 -13.17
N ASP A 6 -32.83 -11.10 -12.57
CA ASP A 6 -32.11 -12.28 -12.12
C ASP A 6 -31.52 -12.98 -13.36
N ALA A 7 -30.43 -12.43 -13.89
CA ALA A 7 -29.59 -13.17 -14.79
C ALA A 7 -28.96 -14.32 -13.98
N PRO A 8 -29.12 -15.59 -14.37
CA PRO A 8 -28.52 -16.69 -13.63
C PRO A 8 -27.00 -16.48 -13.58
N VAL A 9 -26.45 -16.46 -12.37
CA VAL A 9 -25.00 -16.34 -12.16
C VAL A 9 -24.34 -17.49 -12.90
N ALA A 10 -23.39 -17.15 -13.80
CA ALA A 10 -22.68 -18.14 -14.58
C ALA A 10 -22.03 -19.17 -13.66
N THR A 11 -22.26 -20.47 -13.86
CA THR A 11 -21.72 -21.52 -12.99
C THR A 11 -20.21 -21.71 -13.13
N ARG A 12 -19.59 -21.13 -14.17
CA ARG A 12 -18.17 -21.27 -14.46
C ARG A 12 -17.36 -20.10 -13.92
N PRO A 13 -16.16 -20.35 -13.37
CA PRO A 13 -15.28 -19.28 -12.93
C PRO A 13 -14.91 -18.36 -14.11
N PRO A 14 -14.80 -17.05 -13.87
CA PRO A 14 -14.53 -16.08 -14.92
C PRO A 14 -13.07 -16.17 -15.37
N LEU A 15 -12.81 -15.83 -16.63
CA LEU A 15 -11.48 -15.91 -17.24
C LEU A 15 -10.39 -15.16 -16.45
N PRO A 16 -10.62 -13.94 -15.92
CA PRO A 16 -9.61 -13.24 -15.11
C PRO A 16 -9.15 -14.03 -13.87
N LEU A 17 -10.06 -14.78 -13.23
CA LEU A 17 -9.70 -15.64 -12.09
C LEU A 17 -8.73 -16.75 -12.52
N ALA A 18 -9.00 -17.38 -13.66
CA ALA A 18 -8.13 -18.41 -14.22
C ALA A 18 -6.77 -17.84 -14.65
N ILE A 19 -6.75 -16.65 -15.27
CA ILE A 19 -5.50 -15.97 -15.67
C ILE A 19 -4.65 -15.64 -14.44
N ALA A 20 -5.23 -15.06 -13.39
CA ALA A 20 -4.50 -14.73 -12.18
C ALA A 20 -3.92 -15.98 -11.50
N ALA A 21 -4.70 -17.06 -11.43
CA ALA A 21 -4.22 -18.34 -10.92
C ALA A 21 -3.08 -18.91 -11.78
N LEU A 22 -3.24 -18.94 -13.12
CA LEU A 22 -2.21 -19.41 -14.04
C LEU A 22 -0.93 -18.58 -13.98
N LEU A 23 -1.05 -17.27 -13.77
CA LEU A 23 0.08 -16.37 -13.57
C LEU A 23 0.85 -16.69 -12.27
N ALA A 24 0.13 -17.13 -11.23
CA ALA A 24 0.70 -17.52 -9.95
C ALA A 24 1.34 -18.90 -9.93
N LEU A 25 0.94 -19.82 -10.80
CA LEU A 25 1.40 -21.21 -10.77
C LEU A 25 2.92 -21.38 -10.90
N PRO A 26 3.64 -20.73 -11.84
CA PRO A 26 5.07 -21.00 -12.02
C PRO A 26 5.90 -20.65 -10.78
N GLY A 27 5.75 -19.43 -10.23
CA GLY A 27 6.46 -19.03 -9.02
C GLY A 27 6.07 -19.87 -7.81
N THR A 28 4.76 -20.14 -7.65
CA THR A 28 4.29 -20.99 -6.54
C THR A 28 4.87 -22.40 -6.62
N TYR A 29 4.96 -22.98 -7.83
CA TYR A 29 5.58 -24.28 -8.03
C TYR A 29 7.06 -24.28 -7.63
N LEU A 30 7.82 -23.28 -8.09
CA LEU A 30 9.26 -23.20 -7.77
C LEU A 30 9.50 -23.04 -6.28
N GLY A 31 8.73 -22.16 -5.62
CA GLY A 31 8.88 -21.94 -4.19
C GLY A 31 8.43 -23.12 -3.34
N ALA A 32 7.29 -23.74 -3.70
CA ALA A 32 6.86 -24.98 -3.04
C ALA A 32 7.87 -26.12 -3.26
N ALA A 33 8.46 -26.23 -4.45
CA ALA A 33 9.49 -27.22 -4.73
C ALA A 33 10.74 -26.99 -3.87
N ALA A 34 11.16 -25.73 -3.66
CA ALA A 34 12.27 -25.39 -2.80
C ALA A 34 12.03 -25.81 -1.34
N TYR A 35 10.86 -25.50 -0.76
CA TYR A 35 10.53 -25.92 0.62
C TYR A 35 10.37 -27.43 0.77
N LEU A 36 9.83 -28.12 -0.23
CA LEU A 36 9.54 -29.56 -0.17
C LEU A 36 10.71 -30.44 -0.65
N GLY A 37 11.83 -29.85 -1.10
CA GLY A 37 12.94 -30.59 -1.70
C GLY A 37 12.59 -31.27 -3.02
N GLY A 38 11.65 -30.70 -3.77
CA GLY A 38 11.22 -31.18 -5.08
C GLY A 38 12.15 -30.74 -6.23
N PRO A 39 12.03 -31.33 -7.42
CA PRO A 39 12.82 -30.93 -8.58
C PRO A 39 12.36 -29.57 -9.11
N ALA A 40 13.27 -28.60 -9.15
CA ALA A 40 13.07 -27.29 -9.75
C ALA A 40 14.16 -27.02 -10.80
N PRO A 41 13.83 -26.38 -11.94
CA PRO A 41 14.84 -25.92 -12.88
C PRO A 41 15.71 -24.83 -12.23
N GLU A 42 17.02 -24.94 -12.39
CA GLU A 42 17.93 -23.85 -12.07
C GLU A 42 17.72 -22.73 -13.11
N ILE A 43 17.22 -21.59 -12.65
CA ILE A 43 17.02 -20.39 -13.45
C ILE A 43 17.77 -19.23 -12.80
N ALA A 44 18.28 -18.30 -13.61
CA ALA A 44 19.07 -17.17 -13.11
C ALA A 44 18.24 -16.27 -12.17
N ALA A 45 18.88 -15.66 -11.16
CA ALA A 45 18.21 -14.85 -10.15
C ALA A 45 17.30 -13.73 -10.74
N PRO A 46 17.68 -13.01 -11.80
CA PRO A 46 16.79 -12.00 -12.40
C PRO A 46 15.50 -12.60 -12.97
N VAL A 47 15.56 -13.83 -13.47
CA VAL A 47 14.37 -14.55 -13.97
C VAL A 47 13.52 -15.03 -12.80
N GLN A 48 14.14 -15.45 -11.69
CA GLN A 48 13.41 -15.80 -10.46
C GLN A 48 12.64 -14.61 -9.91
N VAL A 49 13.23 -13.41 -9.86
CA VAL A 49 12.55 -12.16 -9.47
C VAL A 49 11.27 -11.96 -10.29
N LEU A 50 11.34 -12.11 -11.62
CA LEU A 50 10.18 -11.96 -12.49
C LEU A 50 9.13 -13.05 -12.23
N VAL A 51 9.54 -14.31 -12.09
CA VAL A 51 8.63 -15.45 -11.91
C VAL A 51 7.91 -15.38 -10.56
N TYR A 52 8.64 -15.12 -9.47
CA TYR A 52 8.03 -14.96 -8.14
C TYR A 52 7.22 -13.66 -8.04
N GLY A 53 7.71 -12.55 -8.60
CA GLY A 53 6.98 -11.28 -8.61
C GLY A 53 5.65 -11.37 -9.37
N LEU A 54 5.63 -11.99 -10.54
CA LEU A 54 4.37 -12.27 -11.27
C LEU A 54 3.44 -13.19 -10.47
N ALA A 55 4.00 -14.13 -9.71
CA ALA A 55 3.19 -15.00 -8.89
C ALA A 55 2.53 -14.29 -7.71
N ILE A 56 3.28 -13.40 -7.06
CA ILE A 56 2.77 -12.51 -6.01
C ILE A 56 1.67 -11.60 -6.58
N VAL A 57 1.87 -11.01 -7.78
CA VAL A 57 0.85 -10.20 -8.47
C VAL A 57 -0.42 -11.01 -8.76
N GLY A 58 -0.28 -12.23 -9.28
CA GLY A 58 -1.41 -13.12 -9.54
C GLY A 58 -2.18 -13.46 -8.27
N ALA A 59 -1.48 -13.84 -7.21
CA ALA A 59 -2.07 -14.16 -5.90
C ALA A 59 -2.76 -12.95 -5.26
N ALA A 60 -2.18 -11.75 -5.38
CA ALA A 60 -2.77 -10.52 -4.87
C ALA A 60 -4.10 -10.18 -5.56
N PHE A 61 -4.24 -10.36 -6.88
CA PHE A 61 -5.54 -10.21 -7.55
C PHE A 61 -6.58 -11.20 -7.03
N LEU A 62 -6.19 -12.45 -6.80
CA LEU A 62 -7.06 -13.47 -6.19
C LEU A 62 -7.54 -13.02 -4.79
N LEU A 63 -6.62 -12.51 -3.96
CA LEU A 63 -6.94 -11.95 -2.64
C LEU A 63 -7.90 -10.76 -2.73
N SER A 64 -7.63 -9.79 -3.61
CA SER A 64 -8.50 -8.61 -3.77
C SER A 64 -9.92 -9.00 -4.14
N TRP A 65 -10.12 -9.91 -5.09
CA TRP A 65 -11.47 -10.36 -5.46
C TRP A 65 -12.18 -11.12 -4.33
N ALA A 66 -11.45 -11.95 -3.58
CA ALA A 66 -12.02 -12.64 -2.41
C ALA A 66 -12.40 -11.64 -1.31
N ALA A 67 -11.57 -10.61 -1.09
CA ALA A 67 -11.81 -9.57 -0.09
C ALA A 67 -12.91 -8.58 -0.47
N GLU A 68 -13.16 -8.34 -1.75
CA GLU A 68 -14.37 -7.64 -2.19
C GLU A 68 -15.60 -8.53 -2.00
N ALA A 69 -15.56 -9.79 -2.45
CA ALA A 69 -16.71 -10.69 -2.38
C ALA A 69 -17.14 -11.03 -0.95
N VAL A 70 -16.21 -11.11 0.01
CA VAL A 70 -16.53 -11.40 1.42
C VAL A 70 -17.40 -10.33 2.06
N GLN A 71 -17.43 -9.09 1.52
CA GLN A 71 -18.26 -7.99 2.03
C GLN A 71 -19.76 -8.35 2.04
N VAL A 72 -20.20 -9.31 1.23
CA VAL A 72 -21.58 -9.82 1.22
C VAL A 72 -21.91 -10.63 2.48
N ASP A 73 -20.91 -11.26 3.12
CA ASP A 73 -21.10 -12.22 4.20
C ASP A 73 -20.78 -11.67 5.61
N ILE A 74 -20.14 -10.51 5.72
CA ILE A 74 -19.71 -9.93 7.00
C ILE A 74 -20.16 -8.47 7.16
N ASN A 75 -20.21 -7.99 8.41
CA ASN A 75 -20.54 -6.58 8.67
C ASN A 75 -19.51 -5.65 8.04
N ALA A 76 -19.93 -4.47 7.56
CA ALA A 76 -19.03 -3.60 6.79
C ALA A 76 -17.82 -3.11 7.56
N GLY A 77 -17.92 -2.89 8.87
CA GLY A 77 -16.76 -2.49 9.68
C GLY A 77 -15.66 -3.56 9.67
N LEU A 78 -16.02 -4.83 9.85
CA LEU A 78 -15.10 -5.96 9.73
C LEU A 78 -14.62 -6.15 8.28
N ALA A 79 -15.50 -5.96 7.30
CA ALA A 79 -15.18 -6.09 5.89
C ALA A 79 -14.12 -5.08 5.45
N LEU A 80 -14.28 -3.83 5.89
CA LEU A 80 -13.37 -2.75 5.56
C LEU A 80 -12.01 -2.92 6.24
N ALA A 81 -11.98 -3.33 7.51
CA ALA A 81 -10.74 -3.64 8.21
C ALA A 81 -9.99 -4.82 7.56
N LEU A 82 -10.72 -5.89 7.18
CA LEU A 82 -10.14 -7.05 6.53
C LEU A 82 -9.66 -6.73 5.11
N LEU A 83 -10.42 -5.94 4.35
CA LEU A 83 -10.02 -5.49 3.01
C LEU A 83 -8.74 -4.66 3.06
N ALA A 84 -8.67 -3.68 3.97
CA ALA A 84 -7.50 -2.82 4.14
C ALA A 84 -6.24 -3.60 4.54
N LEU A 85 -6.38 -4.65 5.35
CA LEU A 85 -5.27 -5.53 5.74
C LEU A 85 -4.84 -6.44 4.58
N VAL A 86 -5.80 -7.07 3.91
CA VAL A 86 -5.54 -8.07 2.86
C VAL A 86 -4.98 -7.42 1.59
N ALA A 87 -5.43 -6.22 1.24
CA ALA A 87 -5.05 -5.54 0.00
C ALA A 87 -3.52 -5.36 -0.13
N VAL A 88 -2.83 -5.18 1.00
CA VAL A 88 -1.38 -5.00 1.06
C VAL A 88 -0.64 -6.19 1.65
N LEU A 89 -1.30 -7.35 1.79
CA LEU A 89 -0.67 -8.55 2.34
C LEU A 89 0.62 -8.96 1.61
N PRO A 90 0.72 -8.87 0.26
CA PRO A 90 1.98 -9.07 -0.45
C PRO A 90 3.15 -8.24 0.08
N GLU A 91 2.89 -6.96 0.36
CA GLU A 91 3.89 -6.02 0.88
C GLU A 91 4.36 -6.47 2.27
N TYR A 92 3.42 -6.81 3.15
CA TYR A 92 3.74 -7.33 4.49
C TYR A 92 4.57 -8.60 4.44
N ALA A 93 4.24 -9.52 3.52
CA ALA A 93 4.96 -10.78 3.39
C ALA A 93 6.42 -10.54 3.00
N VAL A 94 6.67 -9.68 2.01
CA VAL A 94 8.02 -9.35 1.55
C VAL A 94 8.80 -8.58 2.63
N ASP A 95 8.18 -7.59 3.26
CA ASP A 95 8.83 -6.77 4.29
C ASP A 95 9.18 -7.57 5.55
N PHE A 96 8.31 -8.51 5.94
CA PHE A 96 8.55 -9.40 7.08
C PHE A 96 9.62 -10.45 6.78
N VAL A 97 9.81 -10.86 5.52
CA VAL A 97 10.95 -11.69 5.13
C VAL A 97 12.26 -10.95 5.40
N PHE A 98 12.43 -9.72 4.87
CA PHE A 98 13.63 -8.93 5.12
C PHE A 98 13.86 -8.67 6.62
N THR A 99 12.78 -8.41 7.36
CA THR A 99 12.85 -8.22 8.81
C THR A 99 13.27 -9.49 9.54
N THR A 100 12.77 -10.66 9.11
CA THR A 100 13.12 -11.96 9.69
C THR A 100 14.57 -12.34 9.39
N GLN A 101 15.06 -12.05 8.17
CA GLN A 101 16.47 -12.23 7.80
C GLN A 101 17.39 -11.39 8.69
N CYS A 102 17.06 -10.10 8.86
CA CYS A 102 17.77 -9.22 9.79
C CYS A 102 17.77 -9.77 11.23
N GLY A 103 16.63 -10.25 11.74
CA GLY A 103 16.57 -10.79 13.09
C GLY A 103 17.36 -12.09 13.26
N GLY A 104 17.31 -12.99 12.28
CA GLY A 104 18.09 -14.22 12.27
C GLY A 104 19.60 -13.95 12.28
N GLU A 105 20.06 -13.00 11.48
CA GLU A 105 21.47 -12.59 11.47
C GLU A 105 21.87 -11.86 12.75
N PHE A 106 20.96 -11.05 13.30
CA PHE A 106 21.15 -10.41 14.60
C PHE A 106 21.35 -11.41 15.72
N ALA A 107 20.57 -12.50 15.72
CA ALA A 107 20.72 -13.58 16.69
C ALA A 107 22.04 -14.36 16.53
N ALA A 108 22.55 -14.49 15.30
CA ALA A 108 23.77 -15.22 15.02
C ALA A 108 25.03 -14.43 15.42
N ASP A 109 25.19 -13.20 14.89
CA ASP A 109 26.46 -12.46 14.94
C ASP A 109 26.30 -11.00 15.42
N GLY A 110 25.14 -10.63 15.97
CA GLY A 110 24.84 -9.26 16.40
C GLY A 110 24.34 -8.33 15.28
N GLY A 111 24.19 -8.87 14.07
CA GLY A 111 23.49 -8.28 12.93
C GLY A 111 24.34 -7.35 12.07
N SER A 112 24.09 -7.35 10.77
CA SER A 112 24.68 -6.38 9.84
C SER A 112 23.73 -5.20 9.60
N PRO A 113 24.24 -3.95 9.57
CA PRO A 113 23.45 -2.79 9.16
C PRO A 113 22.87 -2.93 7.74
N GLU A 114 23.55 -3.67 6.86
CA GLU A 114 23.16 -3.87 5.46
C GLU A 114 21.88 -4.69 5.34
N VAL A 115 21.81 -5.87 5.95
CA VAL A 115 20.61 -6.74 5.89
C VAL A 115 19.44 -6.13 6.65
N CYS A 116 19.70 -5.54 7.82
CA CYS A 116 18.66 -4.82 8.56
C CYS A 116 18.17 -3.54 7.85
N GLY A 117 19.02 -2.94 7.02
CA GLY A 117 18.65 -1.82 6.18
C GLY A 117 17.59 -2.16 5.14
N LEU A 118 17.57 -3.40 4.62
CA LEU A 118 16.65 -3.83 3.56
C LEU A 118 15.17 -3.79 3.98
N ALA A 119 14.85 -4.12 5.23
CA ALA A 119 13.47 -4.02 5.74
C ALA A 119 12.97 -2.57 5.72
N LEU A 120 13.79 -1.63 6.20
CA LEU A 120 13.43 -0.21 6.16
C LEU A 120 13.47 0.35 4.74
N ALA A 121 14.34 -0.17 3.87
CA ALA A 121 14.41 0.16 2.45
C ALA A 121 13.08 -0.15 1.76
N ASN A 122 12.59 -1.39 1.91
CA ASN A 122 11.35 -1.85 1.33
C ASN A 122 10.17 -1.03 1.86
N MET A 123 10.05 -0.93 3.19
CA MET A 123 8.98 -0.18 3.85
C MET A 123 8.93 1.30 3.41
N THR A 124 10.07 1.99 3.38
CA THR A 124 10.12 3.39 2.94
C THR A 124 9.85 3.49 1.44
N GLY A 125 10.41 2.61 0.63
CA GLY A 125 10.16 2.50 -0.79
C GLY A 125 8.67 2.43 -1.14
N ALA A 126 7.95 1.44 -0.59
CA ALA A 126 6.52 1.24 -0.81
C ALA A 126 5.71 2.49 -0.46
N ASN A 127 5.96 3.02 0.74
CA ASN A 127 5.29 4.21 1.24
C ASN A 127 5.52 5.46 0.37
N ARG A 128 6.68 5.58 -0.27
CA ARG A 128 7.04 6.71 -1.15
C ARG A 128 6.54 6.52 -2.57
N VAL A 129 6.56 5.29 -3.11
CA VAL A 129 6.01 4.93 -4.43
C VAL A 129 4.49 5.13 -4.44
N LEU A 130 3.78 4.68 -3.40
CA LEU A 130 2.33 4.84 -3.30
C LEU A 130 1.89 6.31 -3.41
N VAL A 131 2.56 7.21 -2.68
CA VAL A 131 2.27 8.65 -2.68
C VAL A 131 2.86 9.37 -3.89
N GLY A 132 4.08 9.01 -4.30
CA GLY A 132 4.84 9.69 -5.35
C GLY A 132 4.46 9.29 -6.77
N VAL A 133 3.98 8.07 -6.95
CA VAL A 133 3.56 7.50 -8.25
C VAL A 133 2.09 7.12 -8.22
N GLY A 134 1.64 6.39 -7.19
CA GLY A 134 0.28 5.85 -7.13
C GLY A 134 -0.80 6.92 -7.18
N TRP A 135 -0.76 7.90 -6.26
CA TRP A 135 -1.75 8.97 -6.23
C TRP A 135 -1.71 9.84 -7.50
N PRO A 136 -0.55 10.29 -8.01
CA PRO A 136 -0.51 11.03 -9.26
C PRO A 136 -1.01 10.24 -10.47
N LEU A 137 -0.74 8.93 -10.52
CA LEU A 137 -1.24 8.06 -11.59
C LEU A 137 -2.76 7.98 -11.58
N VAL A 138 -3.38 7.80 -10.41
CA VAL A 138 -4.85 7.80 -10.26
C VAL A 138 -5.44 9.13 -10.72
N VAL A 139 -4.87 10.26 -10.31
CA VAL A 139 -5.34 11.59 -10.74
C VAL A 139 -5.19 11.77 -12.25
N LEU A 140 -4.08 11.29 -12.84
CA LEU A 140 -3.87 11.32 -14.29
C LEU A 140 -4.92 10.48 -15.02
N VAL A 141 -5.14 9.24 -14.58
CA VAL A 141 -6.13 8.31 -15.17
C VAL A 141 -7.55 8.89 -15.06
N ALA A 142 -7.92 9.45 -13.91
CA ALA A 142 -9.20 10.14 -13.72
C ALA A 142 -9.35 11.33 -14.67
N THR A 143 -8.30 12.14 -14.82
CA THR A 143 -8.29 13.30 -15.74
C THR A 143 -8.46 12.85 -17.20
N LEU A 144 -7.80 11.76 -17.61
CA LEU A 144 -7.92 11.18 -18.95
C LEU A 144 -9.32 10.60 -19.20
N ALA A 145 -9.90 9.90 -18.22
CA ALA A 145 -11.25 9.35 -18.30
C ALA A 145 -12.32 10.46 -18.42
N LEU A 146 -12.17 11.54 -17.66
CA LEU A 146 -13.01 12.73 -17.77
C LEU A 146 -12.87 13.39 -19.15
N TRP A 147 -11.64 13.54 -19.65
CA TRP A 147 -11.39 14.12 -20.97
C TRP A 147 -12.04 13.32 -22.10
N ARG A 148 -11.96 11.99 -22.04
CA ARG A 148 -12.64 11.10 -22.99
C ARG A 148 -14.16 11.28 -22.93
N SER A 149 -14.74 11.22 -21.73
CA SER A 149 -16.18 11.32 -21.53
C SER A 149 -16.72 12.69 -22.00
N ARG A 150 -15.96 13.77 -21.80
CA ARG A 150 -16.32 15.12 -22.27
C ARG A 150 -16.30 15.25 -23.80
N LYS A 151 -15.32 14.62 -24.46
CA LYS A 151 -15.29 14.55 -25.93
C LYS A 151 -16.52 13.83 -26.49
N GLU A 152 -16.99 12.81 -25.78
CA GLU A 152 -18.21 12.08 -26.14
C GLU A 152 -19.49 12.87 -25.79
N ALA A 153 -19.49 13.66 -24.70
CA ALA A 153 -20.68 14.33 -24.16
C ALA A 153 -20.94 15.81 -24.57
N LYS A 154 -20.04 16.47 -25.32
CA LYS A 154 -20.23 17.86 -25.86
C LYS A 154 -20.69 18.94 -24.85
N GLN A 155 -20.51 18.78 -23.54
CA GLN A 155 -20.75 19.84 -22.55
C GLN A 155 -19.47 20.18 -21.78
N VAL A 156 -19.18 21.48 -21.72
CA VAL A 156 -17.97 22.06 -21.13
C VAL A 156 -18.32 22.64 -19.77
N ASP A 157 -17.84 22.00 -18.70
CA ASP A 157 -17.73 22.63 -17.39
C ASP A 157 -16.27 22.61 -16.90
N HIS A 158 -15.76 23.77 -16.48
CA HIS A 158 -14.32 24.09 -16.39
C HIS A 158 -13.58 23.52 -15.16
N HIS A 159 -14.16 22.62 -14.38
CA HIS A 159 -13.59 22.16 -13.09
C HIS A 159 -12.90 20.77 -13.14
N ALA A 160 -12.31 20.40 -14.27
CA ALA A 160 -11.96 19.01 -14.65
C ALA A 160 -10.73 18.34 -14.01
N ALA A 161 -10.07 18.95 -13.02
CA ALA A 161 -8.71 18.55 -12.64
C ALA A 161 -8.52 18.40 -11.13
N GLU A 162 -9.57 18.02 -10.40
CA GLU A 162 -9.49 17.71 -8.98
C GLU A 162 -10.25 16.42 -8.66
N VAL A 163 -9.62 15.56 -7.86
CA VAL A 163 -10.28 14.43 -7.21
C VAL A 163 -10.72 14.91 -5.83
N ARG A 164 -12.02 14.85 -5.54
CA ARG A 164 -12.59 15.21 -4.24
C ARG A 164 -12.83 13.94 -3.45
N LEU A 165 -12.33 13.89 -2.22
CA LEU A 165 -12.57 12.79 -1.30
C LEU A 165 -13.87 13.04 -0.51
N ALA A 166 -14.55 11.97 -0.12
CA ALA A 166 -15.70 12.05 0.76
C ALA A 166 -15.30 12.65 2.14
N PRO A 167 -16.20 13.38 2.83
CA PRO A 167 -15.93 13.94 4.17
C PRO A 167 -15.46 12.89 5.19
N ALA A 168 -15.94 11.66 5.07
CA ALA A 168 -15.52 10.52 5.87
C ALA A 168 -14.00 10.26 5.81
N MET A 169 -13.35 10.59 4.68
CA MET A 169 -11.90 10.44 4.49
C MET A 169 -11.05 11.39 5.34
N SER A 170 -11.68 12.31 6.07
CA SER A 170 -11.00 13.10 7.11
C SER A 170 -10.35 12.21 8.18
N VAL A 171 -10.91 11.03 8.45
CA VAL A 171 -10.37 10.05 9.39
C VAL A 171 -8.97 9.62 8.94
N GLU A 172 -8.84 9.13 7.71
CA GLU A 172 -7.58 8.68 7.14
C GLU A 172 -6.53 9.79 7.14
N VAL A 173 -6.88 11.00 6.68
CA VAL A 173 -5.95 12.13 6.61
C VAL A 173 -5.43 12.51 8.00
N VAL A 174 -6.28 12.49 9.03
CA VAL A 174 -5.90 12.82 10.40
C VAL A 174 -5.03 11.75 11.02
N PHE A 175 -5.40 10.46 10.90
CA PHE A 175 -4.59 9.37 11.46
C PHE A 175 -3.24 9.22 10.73
N LEU A 176 -3.19 9.42 9.41
CA LEU A 176 -1.94 9.53 8.66
C LEU A 176 -1.11 10.71 9.15
N GLY A 177 -1.74 11.86 9.42
CA GLY A 177 -1.07 13.03 10.01
C GLY A 177 -0.47 12.76 11.37
N ILE A 178 -1.21 12.10 12.27
CA ILE A 178 -0.72 11.71 13.61
C ILE A 178 0.47 10.75 13.50
N ALA A 179 0.35 9.70 12.69
CA ALA A 179 1.43 8.75 12.43
C ALA A 179 2.67 9.48 11.90
N THR A 180 2.48 10.35 10.91
CA THR A 180 3.56 11.13 10.31
C THR A 180 4.28 12.04 11.30
N LEU A 181 3.53 12.74 12.17
CA LEU A 181 4.13 13.60 13.20
C LEU A 181 5.00 12.79 14.17
N TYR A 182 4.58 11.57 14.52
CA TYR A 182 5.41 10.65 15.30
C TYR A 182 6.63 10.17 14.51
N SER A 183 6.45 9.81 13.23
CA SER A 183 7.50 9.32 12.34
C SER A 183 8.63 10.32 12.13
N LEU A 184 8.37 11.63 12.21
CA LEU A 184 9.41 12.67 12.16
C LEU A 184 10.44 12.58 13.31
N THR A 185 10.14 11.82 14.37
CA THR A 185 11.09 11.55 15.47
C THR A 185 12.02 10.38 15.19
N LEU A 186 11.68 9.48 14.27
CA LEU A 186 12.42 8.24 14.01
C LEU A 186 13.82 8.46 13.41
N PRO A 187 14.05 9.41 12.49
CA PRO A 187 15.38 9.72 11.97
C PRO A 187 16.40 10.12 13.03
N LEU A 188 15.94 10.55 14.21
CA LEU A 188 16.80 10.97 15.32
C LEU A 188 17.23 9.78 16.20
N ARG A 189 16.70 8.58 15.95
CA ARG A 189 16.91 7.38 16.77
C ARG A 189 17.81 6.37 16.05
N SER A 190 18.36 5.43 16.82
CA SER A 190 19.20 4.34 16.32
C SER A 190 18.49 3.00 16.19
N SER A 191 17.22 2.92 16.61
CA SER A 191 16.40 1.71 16.46
C SER A 191 14.91 2.07 16.47
N LEU A 192 14.09 1.24 15.83
CA LEU A 192 12.64 1.20 16.01
C LEU A 192 12.32 0.22 17.13
N THR A 193 11.80 0.72 18.25
CA THR A 193 11.60 -0.06 19.47
C THR A 193 10.21 -0.70 19.54
N LEU A 194 10.02 -1.63 20.49
CA LEU A 194 8.70 -2.16 20.82
C LEU A 194 7.72 -1.08 21.32
N ILE A 195 8.22 0.04 21.85
CA ILE A 195 7.39 1.19 22.20
C ILE A 195 6.88 1.87 20.94
N ASP A 196 7.73 2.02 19.91
CA ASP A 196 7.31 2.54 18.61
C ASP A 196 6.24 1.66 17.99
N SER A 197 6.40 0.33 18.07
CA SER A 197 5.34 -0.63 17.70
C SER A 197 4.04 -0.37 18.43
N ALA A 198 4.07 -0.25 19.76
CA ALA A 198 2.87 0.01 20.54
C ALA A 198 2.20 1.33 20.11
N VAL A 199 2.98 2.39 19.85
CA VAL A 199 2.44 3.68 19.38
C VAL A 199 1.76 3.54 18.02
N PHE A 200 2.43 2.95 17.03
CA PHE A 200 1.85 2.79 15.69
C PHE A 200 0.62 1.87 15.68
N LEU A 201 0.65 0.77 16.45
CA LEU A 201 -0.50 -0.12 16.60
C LEU A 201 -1.68 0.57 17.29
N LEU A 202 -1.44 1.44 18.28
CA LEU A 202 -2.50 2.22 18.92
C LEU A 202 -3.09 3.26 17.97
N ILE A 203 -2.28 3.91 17.13
CA ILE A 203 -2.75 4.83 16.09
C ILE A 203 -3.64 4.05 15.11
N PHE A 204 -3.18 2.90 14.61
CA PHE A 204 -3.96 2.07 13.70
C PHE A 204 -5.23 1.53 14.34
N ALA A 205 -5.18 1.09 15.61
CA ALA A 205 -6.36 0.62 16.34
C ALA A 205 -7.40 1.76 16.51
N GLY A 206 -6.95 2.99 16.78
CA GLY A 206 -7.82 4.16 16.80
C GLY A 206 -8.45 4.45 15.44
N TYR A 207 -7.67 4.33 14.37
CA TYR A 207 -8.15 4.46 12.99
C TYR A 207 -9.22 3.40 12.68
N ALA A 208 -8.91 2.12 12.88
CA ALA A 208 -9.82 1.01 12.61
C ALA A 208 -11.09 1.09 13.45
N TRP A 209 -10.99 1.47 14.73
CA TRP A 209 -12.16 1.69 15.59
C TRP A 209 -13.05 2.81 15.05
N ARG A 210 -12.45 3.91 14.60
CA ARG A 210 -13.19 5.04 14.03
C ARG A 210 -13.90 4.63 12.74
N LEU A 211 -13.21 3.88 11.89
CA LEU A 211 -13.69 3.38 10.61
C LEU A 211 -14.83 2.36 10.77
N SER A 212 -14.78 1.51 11.81
CA SER A 212 -15.83 0.53 12.12
C SER A 212 -17.20 1.14 12.43
N ARG A 213 -17.25 2.46 12.68
CA ARG A 213 -18.47 3.22 12.95
C ARG A 213 -19.13 3.78 11.69
N MET A 214 -18.56 3.56 10.51
CA MET A 214 -19.21 3.93 9.26
C MET A 214 -20.38 3.00 8.97
N GLU A 215 -21.45 3.59 8.43
CA GLU A 215 -22.58 2.81 7.93
C GLU A 215 -22.14 1.98 6.72
N SER A 216 -22.60 0.73 6.68
CA SER A 216 -22.35 -0.16 5.56
C SER A 216 -23.11 0.32 4.32
N SER A 217 -22.41 0.69 3.26
CA SER A 217 -23.00 0.72 1.92
C SER A 217 -23.08 -0.70 1.35
N GLU A 218 -24.03 -0.94 0.46
CA GLU A 218 -24.05 -2.19 -0.31
C GLU A 218 -22.75 -2.28 -1.15
N PRO A 219 -22.07 -3.43 -1.15
CA PRO A 219 -20.81 -3.58 -1.88
C PRO A 219 -21.08 -3.50 -3.39
N ASP A 220 -20.46 -2.55 -4.08
CA ASP A 220 -20.49 -2.47 -5.54
C ASP A 220 -19.47 -3.44 -6.14
N LEU A 221 -19.88 -4.70 -6.22
CA LEU A 221 -19.05 -5.78 -6.74
C LEU A 221 -19.01 -5.77 -8.27
N LEU A 222 -17.83 -6.00 -8.83
CA LEU A 222 -17.61 -5.96 -10.28
C LEU A 222 -16.81 -7.17 -10.77
N GLY A 223 -17.19 -7.73 -11.91
CA GLY A 223 -16.43 -8.79 -12.57
C GLY A 223 -16.27 -10.04 -11.70
N THR A 224 -15.05 -10.40 -11.35
CA THR A 224 -14.75 -11.63 -10.59
C THR A 224 -15.31 -11.59 -9.17
N SER A 225 -15.26 -10.44 -8.49
CA SER A 225 -15.84 -10.30 -7.14
C SER A 225 -17.37 -10.36 -7.19
N ALA A 226 -18.00 -9.79 -8.23
CA ALA A 226 -19.44 -9.91 -8.47
C ALA A 226 -19.87 -11.36 -8.71
N TRP A 227 -19.08 -12.10 -9.49
CA TRP A 227 -19.33 -13.53 -9.72
C TRP A 227 -19.27 -14.32 -8.41
N MET A 228 -18.21 -14.14 -7.59
CA MET A 228 -18.11 -14.82 -6.29
C MET A 228 -19.25 -14.41 -5.34
N GLY A 229 -19.51 -13.11 -5.22
CA GLY A 229 -20.54 -12.55 -4.34
C GLY A 229 -21.97 -12.96 -4.70
N GLY A 230 -22.23 -13.17 -6.00
CA GLY A 230 -23.53 -13.60 -6.52
C GLY A 230 -23.87 -15.08 -6.31
N LEU A 231 -22.90 -15.91 -5.90
CA LEU A 231 -23.15 -17.33 -5.61
C LEU A 231 -24.02 -17.50 -4.34
N ASP A 232 -24.72 -18.63 -4.26
CA ASP A 232 -25.41 -19.05 -3.03
C ASP A 232 -24.45 -19.12 -1.83
N THR A 233 -24.96 -18.97 -0.61
CA THR A 233 -24.14 -18.80 0.60
C THR A 233 -23.05 -19.86 0.79
N ARG A 234 -23.37 -21.15 0.55
CA ARG A 234 -22.39 -22.24 0.72
C ARG A 234 -21.27 -22.21 -0.33
N PRO A 235 -21.56 -22.23 -1.65
CA PRO A 235 -20.52 -22.14 -2.66
C PRO A 235 -19.77 -20.81 -2.60
N ARG A 236 -20.43 -19.69 -2.32
CA ARG A 236 -19.77 -18.39 -2.11
C ARG A 236 -18.69 -18.47 -1.04
N ARG A 237 -19.05 -18.92 0.16
CA ARG A 237 -18.09 -19.04 1.28
C ARG A 237 -16.96 -20.00 0.96
N ALA A 238 -17.26 -21.13 0.28
CA ALA A 238 -16.24 -22.08 -0.13
C ALA A 238 -15.24 -21.45 -1.13
N TRP A 239 -15.73 -20.69 -2.12
CA TRP A 239 -14.88 -19.97 -3.07
C TRP A 239 -14.08 -18.86 -2.40
N VAL A 240 -14.72 -18.00 -1.60
CA VAL A 240 -14.04 -16.90 -0.89
C VAL A 240 -12.94 -17.46 0.01
N ILE A 241 -13.25 -18.41 0.90
CA ILE A 241 -12.27 -19.01 1.82
C ILE A 241 -11.19 -19.77 1.04
N GLY A 242 -11.58 -20.55 0.04
CA GLY A 242 -10.64 -21.31 -0.79
C GLY A 242 -9.65 -20.40 -1.52
N THR A 243 -10.14 -19.31 -2.12
CA THR A 243 -9.30 -18.30 -2.79
C THR A 243 -8.40 -17.58 -1.79
N PHE A 244 -8.89 -17.22 -0.61
CA PHE A 244 -8.05 -16.65 0.46
C PHE A 244 -6.89 -17.58 0.85
N VAL A 245 -7.19 -18.85 1.13
CA VAL A 245 -6.19 -19.84 1.54
C VAL A 245 -5.20 -20.09 0.41
N VAL A 246 -5.68 -20.32 -0.82
CA VAL A 246 -4.81 -20.57 -1.98
C VAL A 246 -3.90 -19.39 -2.24
N ALA A 247 -4.43 -18.17 -2.29
CA ALA A 247 -3.63 -17.00 -2.58
C ALA A 247 -2.64 -16.67 -1.44
N GLY A 248 -3.03 -16.86 -0.18
CA GLY A 248 -2.11 -16.76 0.97
C GLY A 248 -0.97 -17.77 0.88
N LEU A 249 -1.25 -19.04 0.55
CA LEU A 249 -0.22 -20.06 0.34
C LEU A 249 0.69 -19.74 -0.85
N MET A 250 0.15 -19.19 -1.94
CA MET A 250 0.95 -18.74 -3.08
C MET A 250 1.93 -17.64 -2.69
N ILE A 251 1.48 -16.63 -1.92
CA ILE A 251 2.34 -15.55 -1.43
C ILE A 251 3.42 -16.10 -0.50
N LEU A 252 3.04 -16.93 0.48
CA LEU A 252 4.00 -17.54 1.41
C LEU A 252 5.04 -18.41 0.69
N ALA A 253 4.63 -19.15 -0.34
CA ALA A 253 5.56 -19.93 -1.15
C ALA A 253 6.54 -19.07 -1.97
N CYS A 254 6.19 -17.82 -2.28
CA CYS A 254 6.98 -16.97 -3.18
C CYS A 254 7.78 -15.87 -2.47
N ALA A 255 7.30 -15.33 -1.35
CA ALA A 255 7.82 -14.09 -0.76
C ALA A 255 9.29 -14.20 -0.35
N GLU A 256 9.68 -15.29 0.32
CA GLU A 256 11.07 -15.52 0.74
C GLU A 256 12.01 -15.59 -0.45
N HIS A 257 11.69 -16.46 -1.42
CA HIS A 257 12.52 -16.63 -2.60
C HIS A 257 12.51 -15.41 -3.53
N PHE A 258 11.44 -14.61 -3.55
CA PHE A 258 11.42 -13.33 -4.25
C PHE A 258 12.44 -12.36 -3.65
N ALA A 259 12.45 -12.23 -2.31
CA ALA A 259 13.37 -11.36 -1.59
C ALA A 259 14.84 -11.81 -1.79
N GLU A 260 15.11 -13.11 -1.65
CA GLU A 260 16.45 -13.68 -1.90
C GLU A 260 16.88 -13.48 -3.37
N SER A 261 15.98 -13.71 -4.32
CA SER A 261 16.30 -13.51 -5.74
C SER A 261 16.61 -12.05 -6.05
N LEU A 262 16.00 -11.09 -5.36
CA LEU A 262 16.29 -9.67 -5.51
C LEU A 262 17.70 -9.33 -5.01
N THR A 263 18.09 -9.84 -3.84
CA THR A 263 19.44 -9.60 -3.29
C THR A 263 20.51 -10.28 -4.14
N THR A 264 20.32 -11.55 -4.52
CA THR A 264 21.22 -12.28 -5.44
C THR A 264 21.31 -11.60 -6.81
N THR A 265 20.21 -11.07 -7.35
CA THR A 265 20.24 -10.29 -8.60
C THR A 265 21.13 -9.04 -8.47
N GLY A 266 21.09 -8.37 -7.32
CA GLY A 266 21.97 -7.24 -7.04
C GLY A 266 23.44 -7.62 -7.06
N GLU A 267 23.79 -8.75 -6.43
CA GLU A 267 25.16 -9.29 -6.40
C GLU A 267 25.66 -9.70 -7.80
N GLU A 268 24.85 -10.43 -8.56
CA GLU A 268 25.21 -10.93 -9.89
C GLU A 268 25.38 -9.80 -10.91
N LEU A 269 24.51 -8.78 -10.86
CA LEU A 269 24.50 -7.68 -11.84
C LEU A 269 25.32 -6.47 -11.39
N GLY A 270 25.87 -6.47 -10.16
CA GLY A 270 26.56 -5.33 -9.58
C GLY A 270 25.66 -4.11 -9.36
N VAL A 271 24.38 -4.35 -9.08
CA VAL A 271 23.37 -3.32 -8.78
C VAL A 271 23.13 -3.31 -7.27
N SER A 272 22.94 -2.11 -6.70
CA SER A 272 22.65 -1.98 -5.27
C SER A 272 21.40 -2.78 -4.88
N GLN A 273 21.57 -3.71 -3.92
CA GLN A 273 20.46 -4.47 -3.33
C GLN A 273 19.43 -3.51 -2.73
N PHE A 274 19.90 -2.43 -2.08
CA PHE A 274 19.06 -1.39 -1.52
C PHE A 274 18.12 -0.78 -2.59
N LEU A 275 18.61 -0.47 -3.80
CA LEU A 275 17.77 0.06 -4.88
C LEU A 275 16.74 -0.96 -5.39
N LEU A 276 17.14 -2.24 -5.50
CA LEU A 276 16.22 -3.30 -5.94
C LEU A 276 15.11 -3.51 -4.91
N VAL A 277 15.48 -3.60 -3.63
CA VAL A 277 14.53 -3.78 -2.54
C VAL A 277 13.66 -2.54 -2.36
N GLN A 278 14.20 -1.33 -2.45
CA GLN A 278 13.43 -0.10 -2.25
C GLN A 278 12.44 0.18 -3.40
N TRP A 279 12.79 -0.16 -4.65
CA TRP A 279 12.00 0.28 -5.81
C TRP A 279 11.32 -0.85 -6.59
N ILE A 280 11.95 -2.02 -6.68
CA ILE A 280 11.41 -3.15 -7.46
C ILE A 280 10.47 -4.00 -6.61
N ALA A 281 10.82 -4.26 -5.34
CA ALA A 281 9.97 -5.07 -4.47
C ALA A 281 8.58 -4.44 -4.27
N PRO A 282 8.46 -3.15 -3.88
CA PRO A 282 7.17 -2.49 -3.75
C PRO A 282 6.40 -2.39 -5.07
N LEU A 283 7.10 -2.23 -6.18
CA LEU A 283 6.43 -2.19 -7.48
C LEU A 283 5.70 -3.51 -7.76
N ALA A 284 6.26 -4.65 -7.37
CA ALA A 284 5.62 -5.95 -7.55
C ALA A 284 4.46 -6.17 -6.58
N SER A 285 4.64 -5.88 -5.28
CA SER A 285 3.64 -6.08 -4.24
C SER A 285 2.46 -5.09 -4.32
N GLU A 286 2.69 -3.84 -4.74
CA GLU A 286 1.67 -2.78 -4.82
C GLU A 286 0.98 -2.69 -6.19
N SER A 287 1.56 -3.28 -7.25
CA SER A 287 0.98 -3.26 -8.61
C SER A 287 -0.50 -3.67 -8.68
N PRO A 288 -0.94 -4.76 -8.03
CA PRO A 288 -2.34 -5.18 -8.03
C PRO A 288 -3.28 -4.09 -7.51
N GLU A 289 -2.93 -3.50 -6.36
CA GLU A 289 -3.71 -2.41 -5.77
C GLU A 289 -3.75 -1.20 -6.71
N LEU A 290 -2.60 -0.79 -7.26
CA LEU A 290 -2.51 0.36 -8.16
C LEU A 290 -3.29 0.15 -9.46
N ILE A 291 -3.28 -1.06 -10.02
CA ILE A 291 -4.05 -1.41 -11.22
C ILE A 291 -5.55 -1.32 -10.93
N VAL A 292 -6.02 -1.88 -9.81
CA VAL A 292 -7.42 -1.81 -9.40
C VAL A 292 -7.85 -0.35 -9.19
N ALA A 293 -7.05 0.44 -8.48
CA ALA A 293 -7.30 1.86 -8.29
C ALA A 293 -7.41 2.61 -9.63
N CYS A 294 -6.52 2.33 -10.60
CA CYS A 294 -6.60 2.90 -11.95
C CYS A 294 -7.88 2.48 -12.68
N LEU A 295 -8.34 1.24 -12.54
CA LEU A 295 -9.59 0.78 -13.14
C LEU A 295 -10.81 1.54 -12.58
N TYR A 296 -10.86 1.79 -11.26
CA TYR A 296 -11.91 2.61 -10.64
C TYR A 296 -11.86 4.06 -11.15
N ALA A 297 -10.66 4.67 -11.17
CA ALA A 297 -10.47 6.02 -11.69
C ALA A 297 -10.89 6.15 -13.17
N TRP A 298 -10.58 5.14 -13.99
CA TRP A 298 -10.96 5.09 -15.40
C TRP A 298 -12.48 5.00 -15.60
N ARG A 299 -13.20 4.43 -14.63
CA ARG A 299 -14.67 4.34 -14.59
C ARG A 299 -15.35 5.55 -13.95
N LEU A 300 -14.63 6.66 -13.79
CA LEU A 300 -15.10 7.91 -13.18
C LEU A 300 -15.41 7.80 -11.68
N LYS A 301 -14.82 6.82 -10.98
CA LYS A 301 -14.89 6.65 -9.52
C LYS A 301 -13.55 7.01 -8.88
N ALA A 302 -13.12 8.25 -9.11
CA ALA A 302 -11.79 8.72 -8.71
C ALA A 302 -11.67 8.95 -7.19
N ASP A 303 -12.79 9.26 -6.53
CA ASP A 303 -12.93 9.39 -5.08
C ASP A 303 -12.75 8.05 -4.37
N ASP A 304 -13.45 6.99 -4.81
CA ASP A 304 -13.28 5.62 -4.30
C ASP A 304 -11.82 5.15 -4.48
N SER A 305 -11.26 5.42 -5.66
CA SER A 305 -9.89 5.05 -6.02
C SER A 305 -8.84 5.72 -5.13
N LEU A 306 -8.90 7.04 -4.96
CA LEU A 306 -7.96 7.76 -4.11
C LEU A 306 -8.19 7.46 -2.62
N GLY A 307 -9.43 7.22 -2.21
CA GLY A 307 -9.78 6.78 -0.86
C GLY A 307 -9.15 5.44 -0.50
N ALA A 308 -9.20 4.46 -1.42
CA ALA A 308 -8.54 3.16 -1.25
C ALA A 308 -7.02 3.30 -1.06
N LEU A 309 -6.33 4.04 -1.95
CA LEU A 309 -4.88 4.27 -1.84
C LEU A 309 -4.50 5.06 -0.58
N LEU A 310 -5.37 5.96 -0.12
CA LEU A 310 -5.16 6.70 1.12
C LEU A 310 -5.30 5.80 2.35
N SER A 311 -6.30 4.89 2.37
CA SER A 311 -6.47 3.90 3.43
C SER A 311 -5.29 2.92 3.48
N SER A 312 -4.83 2.44 2.32
CA SER A 312 -3.62 1.62 2.20
C SER A 312 -2.39 2.34 2.74
N LYS A 313 -2.22 3.63 2.41
CA LYS A 313 -1.14 4.46 2.97
C LYS A 313 -1.21 4.57 4.50
N VAL A 314 -2.40 4.73 5.10
CA VAL A 314 -2.55 4.72 6.56
C VAL A 314 -2.05 3.40 7.13
N ASN A 315 -2.49 2.28 6.55
CA ASN A 315 -2.10 0.94 6.98
C ASN A 315 -0.58 0.71 6.87
N GLN A 316 0.03 1.02 5.72
CA GLN A 316 1.48 0.89 5.50
C GLN A 316 2.30 1.85 6.35
N TRP A 317 1.78 3.03 6.73
CA TRP A 317 2.50 4.01 7.55
C TRP A 317 2.19 3.90 9.05
N THR A 318 1.46 2.85 9.46
CA THR A 318 1.17 2.55 10.86
C THR A 318 1.36 1.08 11.16
N LEU A 319 0.44 0.21 10.74
CA LEU A 319 0.46 -1.22 11.07
C LEU A 319 1.72 -1.92 10.56
N LEU A 320 2.16 -1.63 9.32
CA LEU A 320 3.39 -2.21 8.76
C LEU A 320 4.62 -1.76 9.56
N VAL A 321 4.81 -0.45 9.72
CA VAL A 321 5.92 0.15 10.50
C VAL A 321 5.94 -0.38 11.94
N GLY A 322 4.78 -0.51 12.57
CA GLY A 322 4.64 -1.04 13.92
C GLY A 322 4.88 -2.55 14.01
N GLY A 323 4.69 -3.28 12.91
CA GLY A 323 4.95 -4.71 12.81
C GLY A 323 6.43 -5.05 12.76
N LEU A 324 7.27 -4.23 12.11
CA LEU A 324 8.68 -4.57 11.89
C LEU A 324 9.47 -4.85 13.18
N PRO A 325 9.39 -4.01 14.24
CA PRO A 325 10.13 -4.31 15.47
C PRO A 325 9.63 -5.57 16.18
N LEU A 326 8.35 -5.94 16.00
CA LEU A 326 7.80 -7.18 16.56
C LEU A 326 8.35 -8.40 15.83
N VAL A 327 8.33 -8.38 14.50
CA VAL A 327 8.88 -9.47 13.68
C VAL A 327 10.38 -9.61 13.91
N PHE A 328 11.11 -8.49 14.00
CA PHE A 328 12.52 -8.48 14.34
C PHE A 328 12.77 -9.09 15.72
N ALA A 329 12.07 -8.62 16.77
CA ALA A 329 12.24 -9.12 18.13
C ALA A 329 11.97 -10.63 18.24
N LEU A 330 10.93 -11.11 17.55
CA LEU A 330 10.57 -12.53 17.50
C LEU A 330 11.63 -13.37 16.78
N SER A 331 12.09 -12.94 15.61
CA SER A 331 13.09 -13.66 14.81
C SER A 331 14.48 -13.63 15.44
N ALA A 332 14.85 -12.52 16.09
CA ALA A 332 16.11 -12.38 16.82
C ALA A 332 16.09 -12.98 18.24
N GLY A 333 14.93 -13.40 18.75
CA GLY A 333 14.80 -13.90 20.13
C GLY A 333 15.18 -12.86 21.20
N THR A 334 14.89 -11.58 20.95
CA THR A 334 15.31 -10.43 21.77
C THR A 334 14.14 -9.49 22.05
N VAL A 335 14.36 -8.51 22.94
CA VAL A 335 13.44 -7.36 23.15
C VAL A 335 14.04 -6.06 22.61
N ALA A 336 15.19 -6.13 21.94
CA ALA A 336 15.80 -5.00 21.25
C ALA A 336 14.92 -4.52 20.09
N GLY A 337 15.06 -3.24 19.75
CA GLY A 337 14.41 -2.68 18.56
C GLY A 337 15.16 -3.00 17.28
N LEU A 338 14.44 -2.94 16.15
CA LEU A 338 15.02 -3.05 14.81
C LEU A 338 16.07 -1.93 14.62
N PRO A 339 17.36 -2.25 14.38
CA PRO A 339 18.40 -1.24 14.21
C PRO A 339 18.12 -0.30 13.03
N ILE A 340 18.42 0.99 13.20
CA ILE A 340 18.35 2.00 12.14
C ILE A 340 19.76 2.58 11.95
N ASP A 341 20.34 2.27 10.80
CA ASP A 341 21.64 2.79 10.38
C ASP A 341 21.52 4.26 9.91
N THR A 342 22.62 4.83 9.40
CA THR A 342 22.62 6.26 9.01
C THR A 342 21.82 6.48 7.73
N GLU A 343 21.90 5.58 6.76
CA GLU A 343 21.19 5.70 5.49
C GLU A 343 19.68 5.59 5.69
N GLN A 344 19.23 4.62 6.48
CA GLN A 344 17.80 4.44 6.78
C GLN A 344 17.21 5.62 7.57
N ARG A 345 18.01 6.35 8.37
CA ARG A 345 17.51 7.60 9.00
C ARG A 345 17.17 8.67 7.97
N PHE A 346 17.97 8.80 6.91
CA PHE A 346 17.67 9.74 5.82
C PHE A 346 16.43 9.30 5.05
N GLU A 347 16.27 8.01 4.79
CA GLU A 347 15.11 7.46 4.09
C GLU A 347 13.82 7.59 4.91
N LEU A 348 13.88 7.34 6.23
CA LEU A 348 12.77 7.63 7.15
C LEU A 348 12.42 9.12 7.17
N LEU A 349 13.42 10.01 7.11
CA LEU A 349 13.21 11.46 7.12
C LEU A 349 12.43 11.91 5.88
N ILE A 350 12.89 11.53 4.68
CA ILE A 350 12.19 11.93 3.44
C ILE A 350 10.81 11.29 3.35
N THR A 351 10.65 10.05 3.82
CA THR A 351 9.34 9.39 3.80
C THR A 351 8.35 10.07 4.74
N ALA A 352 8.77 10.43 5.95
CA ALA A 352 7.95 11.19 6.89
C ALA A 352 7.64 12.60 6.35
N ALA A 353 8.63 13.26 5.74
CA ALA A 353 8.45 14.59 5.15
C ALA A 353 7.46 14.55 3.96
N GLN A 354 7.60 13.58 3.04
CA GLN A 354 6.68 13.38 1.92
C GLN A 354 5.27 13.06 2.41
N SER A 355 5.14 12.21 3.45
CA SER A 355 3.84 11.89 4.06
C SER A 355 3.20 13.13 4.68
N LEU A 356 3.98 14.00 5.31
CA LEU A 356 3.48 15.27 5.88
C LEU A 356 2.99 16.20 4.78
N PHE A 357 3.72 16.26 3.67
CA PHE A 357 3.33 17.04 2.50
C PHE A 357 2.05 16.50 1.88
N ALA A 358 1.93 15.18 1.72
CA ALA A 358 0.71 14.54 1.24
C ALA A 358 -0.52 14.88 2.12
N VAL A 359 -0.38 14.79 3.44
CA VAL A 359 -1.43 15.22 4.40
C VAL A 359 -1.76 16.71 4.22
N ALA A 360 -0.75 17.57 4.07
CA ALA A 360 -0.95 19.00 3.87
C ALA A 360 -1.69 19.32 2.55
N LEU A 361 -1.45 18.54 1.49
CA LEU A 361 -2.17 18.65 0.23
C LEU A 361 -3.65 18.30 0.39
N LEU A 362 -3.96 17.28 1.19
CA LEU A 362 -5.31 16.77 1.42
C LEU A 362 -6.10 17.49 2.53
N LEU A 363 -5.62 18.63 3.05
CA LEU A 363 -6.33 19.36 4.11
C LEU A 363 -7.77 19.75 3.76
N ASP A 364 -8.03 20.01 2.49
CA ASP A 364 -9.36 20.38 1.99
C ASP A 364 -10.13 19.18 1.40
N LEU A 365 -9.63 17.95 1.60
CA LEU A 365 -10.14 16.70 1.01
C LEU A 365 -10.20 16.73 -0.52
N ARG A 366 -9.23 17.39 -1.15
CA ARG A 366 -9.12 17.50 -2.60
C ARG A 366 -7.68 17.35 -3.02
N LEU A 367 -7.45 16.62 -4.11
CA LEU A 367 -6.15 16.51 -4.75
C LEU A 367 -6.26 17.00 -6.19
N SER A 368 -5.62 18.14 -6.49
CA SER A 368 -5.62 18.68 -7.85
C SER A 368 -4.55 18.02 -8.72
N ALA A 369 -4.72 18.05 -10.04
CA ALA A 369 -3.71 17.60 -11.00
C ALA A 369 -2.36 18.34 -10.83
N ARG A 370 -2.40 19.59 -10.34
CA ARG A 370 -1.17 20.35 -10.02
C ARG A 370 -0.48 19.79 -8.79
N ASP A 371 -1.22 19.53 -7.71
CA ASP A 371 -0.67 18.93 -6.49
C ASP A 371 -0.08 17.53 -6.81
N ALA A 372 -0.79 16.72 -7.61
CA ALA A 372 -0.32 15.44 -8.11
C ALA A 372 0.97 15.55 -8.96
N GLY A 373 1.01 16.52 -9.88
CA GLY A 373 2.21 16.78 -10.69
C GLY A 373 3.42 17.20 -9.85
N VAL A 374 3.19 17.97 -8.78
CA VAL A 374 4.24 18.34 -7.82
C VAL A 374 4.74 17.12 -7.03
N LEU A 375 3.83 16.27 -6.53
CA LEU A 375 4.22 15.01 -5.86
C LEU A 375 5.09 14.14 -6.76
N LEU A 376 4.63 13.90 -8.00
CA LEU A 376 5.36 13.11 -8.98
C LEU A 376 6.71 13.73 -9.34
N GLY A 377 6.77 15.05 -9.55
CA GLY A 377 8.02 15.74 -9.89
C GLY A 377 9.07 15.66 -8.78
N LEU A 378 8.66 15.89 -7.53
CA LEU A 378 9.57 15.81 -6.37
C LEU A 378 10.02 14.37 -6.11
N PHE A 379 9.10 13.40 -6.21
CA PHE A 379 9.43 11.97 -6.12
C PHE A 379 10.42 11.55 -7.22
N THR A 380 10.11 11.87 -8.47
CA THR A 380 10.95 11.51 -9.64
C THR A 380 12.34 12.13 -9.52
N THR A 381 12.44 13.36 -9.01
CA THR A 381 13.73 14.02 -8.76
C THR A 381 14.57 13.21 -7.78
N GLN A 382 14.02 12.78 -6.64
CA GLN A 382 14.78 11.95 -5.71
C GLN A 382 15.08 10.58 -6.30
N PHE A 383 14.11 9.92 -6.92
CA PHE A 383 14.28 8.59 -7.50
C PHE A 383 15.44 8.59 -8.50
N LEU A 384 15.47 9.54 -9.43
CA LEU A 384 16.55 9.65 -10.42
C LEU A 384 17.91 9.90 -9.76
N VAL A 385 17.97 10.69 -8.69
CA VAL A 385 19.22 10.92 -7.95
C VAL A 385 19.64 9.68 -7.17
N SER A 386 18.71 8.91 -6.62
CA SER A 386 19.04 7.65 -5.93
C SER A 386 19.61 6.59 -6.88
N VAL A 387 19.17 6.58 -8.14
CA VAL A 387 19.60 5.60 -9.16
C VAL A 387 20.84 6.06 -9.92
N LEU A 388 20.97 7.35 -10.25
CA LEU A 388 22.01 7.88 -11.14
C LEU A 388 23.04 8.74 -10.42
N GLY A 389 22.74 9.20 -9.22
CA GLY A 389 23.62 10.05 -8.41
C GLY A 389 24.59 9.26 -7.55
N THR A 390 25.47 9.98 -6.85
CA THR A 390 26.31 9.40 -5.80
C THR A 390 25.57 9.39 -4.47
N ASP A 391 26.00 8.56 -3.51
CA ASP A 391 25.38 8.49 -2.17
C ASP A 391 25.34 9.85 -1.46
N ALA A 392 26.41 10.66 -1.64
CA ALA A 392 26.47 12.02 -1.13
C ALA A 392 25.41 12.92 -1.78
N MET A 393 25.25 12.85 -3.12
CA MET A 393 24.21 13.60 -3.82
C MET A 393 22.81 13.16 -3.37
N ASN A 394 22.57 11.86 -3.22
CA ASN A 394 21.30 11.33 -2.73
C ASN A 394 21.00 11.88 -1.33
N THR A 395 21.97 11.84 -0.42
CA THR A 395 21.84 12.40 0.93
C THR A 395 21.50 13.90 0.92
N TYR A 396 22.20 14.71 0.11
CA TYR A 396 21.90 16.14 0.00
C TYR A 396 20.50 16.40 -0.57
N VAL A 397 20.09 15.64 -1.57
CA VAL A 397 18.76 15.76 -2.17
C VAL A 397 17.67 15.32 -1.19
N ILE A 398 17.89 14.25 -0.43
CA ILE A 398 17.00 13.83 0.65
C ILE A 398 16.78 14.95 1.65
N VAL A 399 17.86 15.56 2.15
CA VAL A 399 17.77 16.65 3.12
C VAL A 399 17.07 17.87 2.51
N ALA A 400 17.45 18.28 1.30
CA ALA A 400 16.87 19.43 0.62
C ALA A 400 15.37 19.25 0.36
N LEU A 401 14.96 18.10 -0.16
CA LEU A 401 13.56 17.79 -0.42
C LEU A 401 12.76 17.63 0.89
N SER A 402 13.36 17.08 1.94
CA SER A 402 12.72 17.01 3.26
C SER A 402 12.42 18.41 3.81
N ILE A 403 13.35 19.36 3.66
CA ILE A 403 13.13 20.77 4.02
C ILE A 403 12.01 21.38 3.17
N VAL A 404 11.98 21.12 1.86
CA VAL A 404 10.92 21.61 0.97
C VAL A 404 9.55 21.06 1.39
N TYR A 405 9.44 19.74 1.58
CA TYR A 405 8.21 19.08 2.00
C TYR A 405 7.71 19.61 3.33
N VAL A 406 8.56 19.66 4.36
CA VAL A 406 8.19 20.15 5.70
C VAL A 406 7.83 21.64 5.66
N GLY A 407 8.64 22.46 4.98
CA GLY A 407 8.44 23.90 4.88
C GLY A 407 7.11 24.26 4.18
N TRP A 408 6.80 23.60 3.06
CA TRP A 408 5.51 23.78 2.39
C TRP A 408 4.34 23.26 3.20
N SER A 409 4.50 22.15 3.89
CA SER A 409 3.47 21.61 4.78
C SER A 409 3.13 22.61 5.90
N ALA A 410 4.16 23.12 6.59
CA ALA A 410 4.01 24.10 7.65
C ALA A 410 3.35 25.39 7.14
N LEU A 411 3.74 25.88 5.96
CA LEU A 411 3.13 27.06 5.34
C LEU A 411 1.65 26.84 5.01
N ARG A 412 1.31 25.68 4.43
CA ARG A 412 -0.08 25.36 4.02
C ARG A 412 -0.97 25.16 5.25
N VAL A 413 -0.51 24.42 6.26
CA VAL A 413 -1.22 24.26 7.54
C VAL A 413 -1.40 25.60 8.25
N GLY A 414 -0.33 26.42 8.33
CA GLY A 414 -0.39 27.74 8.99
C GLY A 414 -1.33 28.72 8.30
N ARG A 415 -1.41 28.72 6.97
CA ARG A 415 -2.36 29.54 6.20
C ARG A 415 -3.80 29.04 6.28
N ARG A 416 -4.01 27.75 6.57
CA ARG A 416 -5.33 27.09 6.58
C ARG A 416 -5.72 26.53 7.94
N LEU A 417 -5.26 27.14 9.05
CA LEU A 417 -5.54 26.66 10.40
C LEU A 417 -7.02 26.39 10.69
N GLY A 418 -7.93 27.20 10.16
CA GLY A 418 -9.37 26.98 10.31
C GLY A 418 -9.88 25.72 9.59
N VAL A 419 -9.33 25.39 8.41
CA VAL A 419 -9.63 24.14 7.69
C VAL A 419 -8.99 22.97 8.43
N THR A 420 -7.72 23.08 8.83
CA THR A 420 -7.02 22.02 9.59
C THR A 420 -7.76 21.67 10.88
N ARG A 421 -8.24 22.66 11.64
CA ARG A 421 -9.00 22.41 12.87
C ARG A 421 -10.32 21.70 12.61
N ARG A 422 -11.02 22.04 11.52
CA ARG A 422 -12.25 21.35 11.11
C ARG A 422 -11.96 19.91 10.71
N LEU A 423 -10.98 19.70 9.84
CA LEU A 423 -10.54 18.37 9.43
C LEU A 423 -10.17 17.47 10.63
N VAL A 424 -9.41 18.00 11.59
CA VAL A 424 -9.04 17.26 12.82
C VAL A 424 -10.27 16.92 13.66
N ARG A 425 -11.22 17.85 13.79
CA ARG A 425 -12.49 17.60 14.49
C ARG A 425 -13.28 16.50 13.77
N ASP A 426 -13.32 16.54 12.44
CA ASP A 426 -14.07 15.59 11.62
C ASP A 426 -13.46 14.19 11.69
N GLY A 427 -12.13 14.09 11.59
CA GLY A 427 -11.45 12.79 11.69
C GLY A 427 -11.60 12.14 13.07
N VAL A 428 -11.60 12.91 14.16
CA VAL A 428 -11.54 12.34 15.53
C VAL A 428 -12.89 12.29 16.24
N VAL A 429 -13.75 13.30 16.08
CA VAL A 429 -14.89 13.55 16.98
C VAL A 429 -16.25 13.50 16.26
N THR A 430 -16.38 14.08 15.07
CA THR A 430 -17.68 14.25 14.39
C THR A 430 -18.35 12.88 14.10
N PRO A 431 -19.62 12.62 14.46
CA PRO A 431 -20.25 11.32 14.19
C PRO A 431 -20.16 10.89 12.71
N MET A 432 -19.87 9.61 12.43
CA MET A 432 -19.71 9.16 11.03
C MET A 432 -20.99 9.33 10.21
N SER A 433 -22.16 9.25 10.85
CA SER A 433 -23.46 9.49 10.22
C SER A 433 -23.63 10.92 9.69
N GLU A 434 -22.97 11.90 10.31
CA GLU A 434 -22.99 13.30 9.85
C GLU A 434 -22.04 13.48 8.64
N LEU A 435 -20.91 12.77 8.64
CA LEU A 435 -19.94 12.80 7.54
C LEU A 435 -20.43 12.05 6.30
N SER A 436 -21.28 11.04 6.46
CA SER A 436 -21.90 10.30 5.35
C SER A 436 -23.08 11.04 4.71
N THR A 437 -23.78 11.91 5.44
CA THR A 437 -24.94 12.66 4.93
C THR A 437 -24.55 13.89 4.11
N GLU A 438 -23.39 14.50 4.35
CA GLU A 438 -22.87 15.59 3.49
C GLU A 438 -22.37 15.11 2.11
N ALA A 439 -22.30 13.79 1.88
CA ALA A 439 -21.89 13.19 0.61
C ALA A 439 -23.06 12.92 -0.36
N ALA A 440 -24.31 13.04 0.09
CA ALA A 440 -25.54 12.90 -0.72
C ALA A 440 -26.09 14.27 -1.14
#